data_AF-A0A7S1S7F3-F1
#
_entry.id   AF-A0A7S1S7F3-F1
#
_cell.length_a   1.000
_cell.length_b   1.000
_cell.length_c   1.000
_cell.angle_alpha   90.00
_cell.angle_beta   90.00
_cell.angle_gamma   90.00
#
_symmetry.space_group_name_H-M   'P 1'
#
loop_
_entity.id
_entity.type
_entity.pdbx_description
1 polymer ?
#
loop_
_entity_poly.entity_id
_entity_poly.type
_entity_poly.pdbx_seq_one_letter_code
_entity_poly.pdbx_strand_id
1 'polypeptide(L)'
;MAPERGGGRPWQSCPAAPAPATARRRTASCLLSSGRQCRLALAVAVAFAVLAQPVAAQANIDGGRSDLPGMKQDIFDQVQKNKKAGPQQRGKAPPDCPKSDKMTPFFGLAFADGEVYVKVNSTEGQCQRLISVGGANFSVLINASRTCGPAGEWKKRIAEELSAVFFQGGLEWVRSENETVEVITEEGTFQAVVNEEKYAEQADCWKRGCGCEQANNPKMRVVFIAILVIMVGGLGWDSLKFAWEKVKGKKPSKHVECKKGHRMTEVKMAYSHHCDVCGAAGTTYQCGQGCNYDMCKKCYKEAKKKAKAAWKEWVEKHPEDKEKEKKDKSEKDDDDDEKESTKGETDAESKSEPESTKEGAASSGKAASEAEQDDEGKGEEAKSGEGAAAEG
;
A
#
# COMPACT_ATOMS: atom_id res chain seq x y z
N MET A 1 -34.56 0.34 63.70
CA MET A 1 -35.05 0.08 62.33
C MET A 1 -33.87 0.23 61.38
N ALA A 2 -33.27 -0.90 60.99
CA ALA A 2 -32.16 -0.96 60.05
C ALA A 2 -32.64 -1.77 58.84
N PRO A 3 -32.40 -1.33 57.59
CA PRO A 3 -32.82 -2.10 56.43
C PRO A 3 -31.77 -3.16 56.06
N GLU A 4 -32.28 -4.38 55.88
CA GLU A 4 -31.56 -5.56 55.40
C GLU A 4 -31.06 -5.36 53.96
N ARG A 5 -29.81 -5.77 53.69
CA ARG A 5 -29.25 -5.87 52.35
C ARG A 5 -29.59 -7.24 51.75
N GLY A 6 -30.35 -7.21 50.67
CA GLY A 6 -30.79 -8.39 49.92
C GLY A 6 -29.65 -9.16 49.25
N GLY A 7 -29.83 -10.49 49.21
CA GLY A 7 -28.91 -11.45 48.63
C GLY A 7 -28.81 -11.37 47.11
N GLY A 8 -27.58 -11.40 46.60
CA GLY A 8 -27.25 -11.56 45.19
C GLY A 8 -27.44 -13.01 44.74
N ARG A 9 -28.12 -13.21 43.62
CA ARG A 9 -28.23 -14.51 42.94
C ARG A 9 -26.93 -14.80 42.17
N PRO A 10 -26.48 -16.07 42.11
CA PRO A 10 -25.32 -16.45 41.31
C PRO A 10 -25.68 -16.43 39.81
N TRP A 11 -24.74 -15.91 39.03
CA TRP A 11 -24.79 -15.86 37.57
C TRP A 11 -24.73 -17.29 37.00
N GLN A 12 -25.78 -17.68 36.27
CA GLN A 12 -25.77 -18.88 35.44
C GLN A 12 -24.94 -18.61 34.18
N SER A 13 -23.87 -19.37 34.03
CA SER A 13 -23.00 -19.40 32.86
C SER A 13 -23.76 -19.94 31.64
N CYS A 14 -23.74 -19.17 30.55
CA CYS A 14 -24.23 -19.59 29.25
C CYS A 14 -23.33 -20.69 28.66
N PRO A 15 -23.88 -21.73 27.99
CA PRO A 15 -23.08 -22.69 27.25
C PRO A 15 -22.43 -22.04 26.01
N ALA A 16 -21.16 -22.39 25.79
CA ALA A 16 -20.32 -21.90 24.71
C ALA A 16 -20.91 -22.23 23.33
N ALA A 17 -20.91 -21.24 22.44
CA ALA A 17 -21.25 -21.40 21.03
C ALA A 17 -20.27 -22.36 20.33
N PRO A 18 -20.74 -23.20 19.38
CA PRO A 18 -19.87 -24.08 18.61
C PRO A 18 -18.97 -23.28 17.66
N ALA A 19 -17.71 -23.71 17.58
CA ALA A 19 -16.66 -23.10 16.79
C ALA A 19 -17.02 -23.03 15.28
N PRO A 20 -16.66 -21.94 14.58
CA PRO A 20 -16.86 -21.85 13.14
C PRO A 20 -15.97 -22.84 12.39
N ALA A 21 -16.60 -23.56 11.46
CA ALA A 21 -15.94 -24.49 10.56
C ALA A 21 -14.80 -23.82 9.79
N THR A 22 -13.72 -24.58 9.66
CA THR A 22 -12.46 -24.26 8.98
C THR A 22 -12.67 -23.61 7.62
N ALA A 23 -12.21 -22.36 7.51
CA ALA A 23 -12.10 -21.64 6.26
C ALA A 23 -11.16 -22.38 5.30
N ARG A 24 -11.73 -23.04 4.28
CA ARG A 24 -10.98 -23.53 3.11
C ARG A 24 -10.29 -22.34 2.45
N ARG A 25 -8.95 -22.32 2.50
CA ARG A 25 -8.09 -21.46 1.67
C ARG A 25 -8.48 -21.67 0.21
N ARG A 26 -9.24 -20.72 -0.35
CA ARG A 26 -9.39 -20.56 -1.79
C ARG A 26 -8.10 -19.92 -2.29
N THR A 27 -7.34 -20.70 -3.02
CA THR A 27 -6.27 -20.22 -3.89
C THR A 27 -6.86 -19.14 -4.80
N ALA A 28 -6.31 -17.94 -4.73
CA ALA A 28 -6.65 -16.86 -5.65
C ALA A 28 -6.18 -17.27 -7.05
N SER A 29 -7.12 -17.75 -7.87
CA SER A 29 -6.94 -17.83 -9.31
C SER A 29 -6.93 -16.40 -9.84
N CYS A 30 -5.75 -15.79 -9.89
CA CYS A 30 -5.52 -14.62 -10.72
C CYS A 30 -5.84 -14.99 -12.16
N LEU A 31 -6.96 -14.48 -12.66
CA LEU A 31 -7.34 -14.52 -14.07
C LEU A 31 -6.21 -13.87 -14.87
N LEU A 32 -5.51 -14.71 -15.61
CA LEU A 32 -4.52 -14.36 -16.62
C LEU A 32 -5.17 -13.52 -17.71
N SER A 33 -5.14 -12.19 -17.53
CA SER A 33 -5.40 -11.23 -18.59
C SER A 33 -4.05 -10.71 -19.11
N SER A 34 -3.73 -11.06 -20.36
CA SER A 34 -2.59 -10.59 -21.17
C SER A 34 -1.16 -10.90 -20.65
N GLY A 35 -0.61 -12.04 -21.07
CA GLY A 35 0.73 -12.52 -20.69
C GLY A 35 1.92 -11.61 -21.09
N ARG A 36 1.71 -10.57 -21.92
CA ARG A 36 2.77 -9.61 -22.27
C ARG A 36 2.97 -8.51 -21.24
N GLN A 37 1.89 -7.98 -20.66
CA GLN A 37 2.00 -6.89 -19.66
C GLN A 37 2.53 -7.39 -18.33
N CYS A 38 2.17 -8.62 -17.94
CA CYS A 38 2.64 -9.22 -16.70
C CYS A 38 4.16 -9.54 -16.74
N ARG A 39 4.70 -9.94 -17.90
CA ARG A 39 6.14 -10.21 -18.07
C ARG A 39 6.99 -8.94 -17.99
N LEU A 40 6.50 -7.82 -18.54
CA LEU A 40 7.22 -6.54 -18.47
C LEU A 40 7.22 -5.98 -17.04
N ALA A 41 6.08 -6.03 -16.34
CA ALA A 41 5.98 -5.62 -14.95
C ALA A 41 6.86 -6.48 -14.03
N LEU A 42 6.90 -7.80 -14.26
CA LEU A 42 7.78 -8.71 -13.51
C LEU A 42 9.26 -8.43 -13.78
N ALA A 43 9.64 -8.18 -15.03
CA ALA A 43 11.03 -7.87 -15.39
C ALA A 43 11.50 -6.54 -14.77
N VAL A 44 10.65 -5.51 -14.77
CA VAL A 44 10.95 -4.22 -14.11
C VAL A 44 11.02 -4.40 -12.59
N ALA A 45 10.10 -5.15 -11.98
CA ALA A 45 10.14 -5.43 -10.54
C ALA A 45 11.40 -6.21 -10.13
N VAL A 46 11.81 -7.20 -10.93
CA VAL A 46 13.06 -7.96 -10.69
C VAL A 46 14.29 -7.07 -10.87
N ALA A 47 14.32 -6.21 -11.90
CA ALA A 47 15.41 -5.26 -12.08
C ALA A 47 15.54 -4.28 -10.90
N PHE A 48 14.42 -3.76 -10.39
CA PHE A 48 14.42 -2.92 -9.19
C PHE A 48 14.81 -3.71 -7.93
N ALA A 49 14.39 -4.97 -7.78
CA ALA A 49 14.77 -5.80 -6.63
C ALA A 49 16.27 -6.16 -6.62
N VAL A 50 16.88 -6.36 -7.80
CA VAL A 50 18.33 -6.61 -7.93
C VAL A 50 19.13 -5.34 -7.62
N LEU A 51 18.65 -4.16 -8.01
CA LEU A 51 19.32 -2.88 -7.71
C LEU A 51 19.08 -2.38 -6.28
N ALA A 52 18.00 -2.82 -5.63
CA ALA A 52 17.64 -2.41 -4.28
C ALA A 52 18.14 -3.36 -3.19
N GLN A 53 19.02 -4.33 -3.48
CA GLN A 53 19.61 -5.14 -2.42
C GLN A 53 20.46 -4.24 -1.51
N PRO A 54 20.03 -3.97 -0.26
CA PRO A 54 20.90 -3.29 0.66
C PRO A 54 22.09 -4.22 0.90
N VAL A 55 23.30 -3.70 0.75
CA VAL A 55 24.51 -4.34 1.29
C VAL A 55 24.38 -4.27 2.81
N ALA A 56 23.53 -5.13 3.38
CA ALA A 56 23.42 -5.35 4.80
C ALA A 56 24.65 -6.18 5.21
N ALA A 57 25.81 -5.53 5.22
CA ALA A 57 26.94 -6.00 5.98
C ALA A 57 26.54 -5.89 7.45
N GLN A 58 25.90 -6.94 7.97
CA GLN A 58 25.82 -7.15 9.40
C GLN A 58 27.26 -7.32 9.88
N ALA A 59 27.88 -6.23 10.35
CA ALA A 59 29.13 -6.30 11.07
C ALA A 59 28.89 -7.21 12.28
N ASN A 60 29.38 -8.43 12.20
CA ASN A 60 29.34 -9.37 13.29
C ASN A 60 30.39 -8.89 14.31
N ILE A 61 29.94 -8.17 15.33
CA ILE A 61 30.79 -7.49 16.35
C ILE A 61 31.54 -8.51 17.24
N ASP A 62 31.39 -9.82 17.01
CA ASP A 62 32.11 -10.87 17.76
C ASP A 62 33.47 -11.27 17.15
N GLY A 63 33.97 -10.52 16.16
CA GLY A 63 35.36 -10.62 15.69
C GLY A 63 35.80 -12.00 15.18
N GLY A 64 34.87 -12.88 14.80
CA GLY A 64 35.17 -14.21 14.27
C GLY A 64 35.91 -15.14 15.25
N ARG A 65 35.97 -14.79 16.54
CA ARG A 65 36.75 -15.54 17.54
C ARG A 65 36.07 -16.85 17.95
N SER A 66 34.77 -16.97 17.70
CA SER A 66 33.90 -18.08 18.08
C SER A 66 33.76 -19.17 17.01
N ASP A 67 34.26 -18.97 15.79
CA ASP A 67 34.13 -19.90 14.65
C ASP A 67 35.44 -20.62 14.26
N LEU A 68 36.45 -20.62 15.13
CA LEU A 68 37.67 -21.42 14.89
C LEU A 68 37.40 -22.91 15.20
N PRO A 69 37.54 -23.82 14.21
CA PRO A 69 37.30 -25.24 14.41
C PRO A 69 38.34 -25.81 15.39
N GLY A 70 37.88 -26.21 16.59
CA GLY A 70 38.72 -26.87 17.61
C GLY A 70 38.74 -26.20 18.98
N MET A 71 38.17 -25.01 19.15
CA MET A 71 38.04 -24.40 20.47
C MET A 71 36.76 -24.94 21.15
N LYS A 72 36.93 -25.71 22.25
CA LYS A 72 35.80 -26.17 23.06
C LYS A 72 35.01 -24.95 23.53
N GLN A 73 33.74 -24.84 23.11
CA GLN A 73 32.81 -23.83 23.63
C GLN A 73 32.78 -23.97 25.15
N ASP A 74 33.16 -22.91 25.84
CA ASP A 74 33.24 -22.93 27.29
C ASP A 74 31.82 -23.02 27.88
N ILE A 75 31.69 -23.51 29.11
CA ILE A 75 30.38 -23.72 29.76
C ILE A 75 29.54 -22.43 29.78
N PHE A 76 30.18 -21.26 29.77
CA PHE A 76 29.55 -19.95 29.69
C PHE A 76 28.85 -19.70 28.33
N ASP A 77 29.35 -20.22 27.22
CA ASP A 77 28.73 -20.08 25.90
C ASP A 77 27.46 -20.94 25.77
N GLN A 78 27.47 -22.13 26.39
CA GLN A 78 26.28 -22.99 26.43
C GLN A 78 25.17 -22.40 27.32
N VAL A 79 25.53 -21.75 28.43
CA VAL A 79 24.56 -21.07 29.29
C VAL A 79 23.93 -19.85 28.60
N GLN A 80 24.69 -19.13 27.76
CA GLN A 80 24.12 -18.05 26.93
C GLN A 80 23.24 -18.57 25.79
N LYS A 81 23.60 -19.68 25.14
CA LYS A 81 22.75 -20.31 24.12
C LYS A 81 21.43 -20.83 24.69
N ASN A 82 21.45 -21.44 25.88
CA ASN A 82 20.23 -21.96 26.51
C ASN A 82 19.32 -20.86 27.09
N LYS A 83 19.82 -19.65 27.36
CA LYS A 83 18.99 -18.49 27.69
C LYS A 83 18.25 -17.88 26.48
N LYS A 84 18.68 -18.17 25.25
CA LYS A 84 18.09 -17.60 24.01
C LYS A 84 16.82 -18.32 23.51
N ALA A 85 16.36 -19.37 24.18
CA ALA A 85 15.11 -20.07 23.85
C ALA A 85 13.84 -19.47 24.51
N GLY A 86 13.99 -18.42 25.32
CA GLY A 86 12.85 -17.55 25.69
C GLY A 86 12.50 -16.60 24.54
N PRO A 87 11.28 -16.04 24.48
CA PRO A 87 10.96 -14.97 23.53
C PRO A 87 12.05 -13.91 23.68
N GLN A 88 12.85 -13.70 22.63
CA GLN A 88 13.93 -12.72 22.64
C GLN A 88 13.34 -11.44 23.20
N GLN A 89 13.73 -11.08 24.43
CA GLN A 89 13.44 -9.77 24.97
C GLN A 89 14.03 -8.83 23.93
N ARG A 90 13.14 -8.19 23.15
CA ARG A 90 13.52 -7.15 22.19
C ARG A 90 14.48 -6.26 22.95
N GLY A 91 15.76 -6.28 22.53
CA GLY A 91 16.83 -5.59 23.24
C GLY A 91 16.31 -4.19 23.55
N LYS A 92 16.37 -3.80 24.82
CA LYS A 92 15.90 -2.48 25.26
C LYS A 92 16.49 -1.47 24.26
N ALA A 93 15.62 -0.67 23.67
CA ALA A 93 16.06 0.34 22.71
C ALA A 93 17.22 1.12 23.35
N PRO A 94 18.26 1.45 22.57
CA PRO A 94 19.33 2.31 23.05
C PRO A 94 18.74 3.57 23.74
N PRO A 95 19.30 4.01 24.87
CA PRO A 95 18.71 5.10 25.67
C PRO A 95 18.63 6.39 24.85
N ASP A 96 17.62 7.22 25.10
CA ASP A 96 17.48 8.50 24.40
C ASP A 96 18.72 9.38 24.63
N CYS A 97 19.14 10.09 23.58
CA CYS A 97 20.27 11.01 23.66
C CYS A 97 19.94 12.19 24.58
N PRO A 98 20.93 12.75 25.28
CA PRO A 98 20.74 14.02 25.97
C PRO A 98 20.36 15.10 24.95
N LYS A 99 19.55 16.07 25.39
CA LYS A 99 19.08 17.17 24.54
C LYS A 99 20.28 17.99 24.06
N SER A 100 20.33 18.28 22.76
CA SER A 100 21.44 19.04 22.18
C SER A 100 21.40 20.51 22.53
N ASP A 101 22.59 21.12 22.52
CA ASP A 101 22.78 22.55 22.78
C ASP A 101 22.56 23.43 21.55
N LYS A 102 22.16 22.83 20.40
CA LYS A 102 21.94 23.53 19.12
C LYS A 102 23.12 24.43 18.68
N MET A 103 24.33 23.97 18.97
CA MET A 103 25.56 24.66 18.62
C MET A 103 26.38 23.80 17.65
N THR A 104 26.98 24.44 16.66
CA THR A 104 27.83 23.76 15.68
C THR A 104 29.00 24.65 15.24
N PRO A 105 30.16 24.05 14.90
CA PRO A 105 31.23 24.79 14.23
C PRO A 105 31.00 24.96 12.72
N PHE A 106 30.02 24.26 12.11
CA PHE A 106 29.86 24.15 10.66
C PHE A 106 28.69 24.96 10.10
N PHE A 107 28.84 25.55 8.92
CA PHE A 107 27.73 26.16 8.17
C PHE A 107 26.90 25.15 7.38
N GLY A 108 27.49 23.98 7.10
CA GLY A 108 26.85 22.94 6.33
C GLY A 108 27.52 21.60 6.56
N LEU A 109 26.72 20.54 6.52
CA LEU A 109 27.17 19.18 6.75
C LEU A 109 26.44 18.22 5.79
N ALA A 110 27.18 17.37 5.10
CA ALA A 110 26.65 16.37 4.18
C ALA A 110 27.30 15.00 4.44
N PHE A 111 26.53 13.93 4.26
CA PHE A 111 27.04 12.56 4.36
C PHE A 111 27.04 11.93 2.97
N ALA A 112 28.21 11.53 2.47
CA ALA A 112 28.35 10.80 1.21
C ALA A 112 29.30 9.62 1.41
N ASP A 113 28.92 8.44 0.91
CA ASP A 113 29.74 7.22 0.91
C ASP A 113 30.33 6.79 2.28
N GLY A 114 29.62 7.13 3.37
CA GLY A 114 30.05 6.80 4.73
C GLY A 114 31.01 7.81 5.34
N GLU A 115 31.36 8.85 4.61
CA GLU A 115 32.17 9.98 5.04
C GLU A 115 31.29 11.21 5.31
N VAL A 116 31.85 12.19 6.01
CA VAL A 116 31.21 13.48 6.28
C VAL A 116 31.99 14.58 5.60
N TYR A 117 31.26 15.44 4.91
CA TYR A 117 31.76 16.63 4.25
C TYR A 117 31.20 17.85 4.96
N VAL A 118 32.06 18.78 5.33
CA VAL A 118 31.70 19.97 6.10
C VAL A 118 32.04 21.24 5.33
N LYS A 119 31.25 22.28 5.57
CA LYS A 119 31.51 23.65 5.14
C LYS A 119 31.87 24.50 6.36
N VAL A 120 33.16 24.80 6.53
CA VAL A 120 33.69 25.47 7.73
C VAL A 120 33.56 26.99 7.65
N ASN A 121 33.64 27.57 6.44
CA ASN A 121 33.49 29.01 6.19
C ASN A 121 32.20 29.28 5.39
N SER A 122 31.55 30.43 5.62
CA SER A 122 30.29 30.81 4.95
C SER A 122 30.48 31.08 3.45
N THR A 123 31.65 31.60 3.08
CA THR A 123 32.04 31.83 1.68
C THR A 123 32.03 30.53 0.87
N GLU A 124 31.78 30.64 -0.44
CA GLU A 124 31.44 29.58 -1.41
C GLU A 124 32.53 28.50 -1.61
N GLY A 125 33.02 27.89 -0.53
CA GLY A 125 33.97 26.80 -0.56
C GLY A 125 33.31 25.46 -0.90
N GLN A 126 34.08 24.63 -1.58
CA GLN A 126 33.79 23.20 -1.75
C GLN A 126 33.66 22.54 -0.37
N CYS A 127 32.77 21.55 -0.25
CA CYS A 127 32.64 20.79 0.99
C CYS A 127 33.87 19.88 1.13
N GLN A 128 34.54 19.98 2.27
CA GLN A 128 35.79 19.26 2.54
C GLN A 128 35.51 18.03 3.38
N ARG A 129 36.22 16.93 3.13
CA ARG A 129 36.06 15.72 3.95
C ARG A 129 36.59 15.99 5.36
N LEU A 130 35.75 15.68 6.34
CA LEU A 130 36.04 15.82 7.76
C LEU A 130 36.85 14.62 8.26
N ILE A 131 38.03 14.89 8.82
CA ILE A 131 38.90 13.86 9.40
C ILE A 131 38.66 13.79 10.92
N SER A 132 38.74 14.92 11.62
CA SER A 132 38.51 14.99 13.06
C SER A 132 37.94 16.34 13.51
N VAL A 133 37.28 16.34 14.66
CA VAL A 133 36.70 17.53 15.31
C VAL A 133 37.06 17.48 16.79
N GLY A 134 37.66 18.53 17.33
CA GLY A 134 38.03 18.61 18.74
C GLY A 134 38.92 17.44 19.18
N GLY A 135 39.86 17.01 18.33
CA GLY A 135 40.72 15.86 18.58
C GLY A 135 40.06 14.47 18.43
N ALA A 136 38.75 14.41 18.17
CA ALA A 136 38.03 13.16 17.94
C ALA A 136 37.98 12.81 16.45
N ASN A 137 38.54 11.66 16.08
CA ASN A 137 38.42 11.13 14.71
C ASN A 137 36.96 10.87 14.35
N PHE A 138 36.59 11.11 13.09
CA PHE A 138 35.22 10.96 12.62
C PHE A 138 34.64 9.55 12.87
N SER A 139 35.45 8.50 12.73
CA SER A 139 35.04 7.12 13.05
C SER A 139 34.62 6.95 14.53
N VAL A 140 35.26 7.68 15.45
CA VAL A 140 34.91 7.67 16.88
C VAL A 140 33.56 8.37 17.07
N LEU A 141 33.33 9.49 16.39
CA LEU A 141 32.04 10.20 16.41
C LEU A 141 30.91 9.34 15.85
N ILE A 142 31.13 8.57 14.78
CA ILE A 142 30.13 7.62 14.28
C ILE A 142 29.80 6.57 15.34
N ASN A 143 30.82 5.98 15.98
CA ASN A 143 30.60 4.94 16.98
C ASN A 143 29.86 5.49 18.21
N ALA A 144 30.24 6.67 18.69
CA ALA A 144 29.54 7.36 19.77
C ALA A 144 28.10 7.74 19.37
N SER A 145 27.87 8.22 18.15
CA SER A 145 26.51 8.54 17.71
C SER A 145 25.60 7.31 17.64
N ARG A 146 26.15 6.10 17.51
CA ARG A 146 25.37 4.85 17.52
C ARG A 146 24.99 4.37 18.92
N THR A 147 25.62 4.89 19.98
CA THR A 147 25.23 4.59 21.36
C THR A 147 23.95 5.32 21.78
N CYS A 148 23.54 6.36 21.02
CA CYS A 148 22.19 7.00 20.87
C CYS A 148 20.85 6.35 21.24
N GLY A 149 19.65 6.95 21.22
CA GLY A 149 18.84 7.28 20.06
C GLY A 149 18.42 6.07 19.20
N PRO A 150 17.37 6.22 18.36
CA PRO A 150 16.87 5.15 17.51
C PRO A 150 17.94 4.59 16.55
N ALA A 151 17.84 3.29 16.22
CA ALA A 151 18.72 2.66 15.24
C ALA A 151 18.49 3.25 13.84
N GLY A 152 19.57 3.68 13.18
CA GLY A 152 19.52 4.26 11.82
C GLY A 152 19.55 5.80 11.77
N GLU A 153 19.32 6.49 12.89
CA GLU A 153 19.27 7.96 12.94
C GLU A 153 20.59 8.63 13.33
N TRP A 154 21.71 7.90 13.31
CA TRP A 154 23.01 8.41 13.75
C TRP A 154 23.49 9.63 12.95
N LYS A 155 23.15 9.72 11.66
CA LYS A 155 23.47 10.88 10.80
C LYS A 155 22.76 12.15 11.28
N LYS A 156 21.48 12.02 11.61
CA LYS A 156 20.67 13.12 12.16
C LYS A 156 21.26 13.60 13.47
N ARG A 157 21.71 12.68 14.34
CA ARG A 157 22.36 13.02 15.62
C ARG A 157 23.66 13.77 15.45
N ILE A 158 24.51 13.37 14.50
CA ILE A 158 25.74 14.13 14.22
C ILE A 158 25.41 15.53 13.69
N ALA A 159 24.36 15.67 12.88
CA ALA A 159 23.96 16.95 12.30
C ALA A 159 23.27 17.89 13.31
N GLU A 160 22.38 17.36 14.15
CA GLU A 160 21.52 18.15 15.04
C GLU A 160 21.99 18.16 16.51
N GLU A 161 22.78 17.16 16.91
CA GLU A 161 23.12 16.84 18.31
C GLU A 161 24.61 16.51 18.50
N LEU A 162 25.49 17.27 17.84
CA LEU A 162 26.94 17.02 17.91
C LEU A 162 27.46 17.01 19.35
N SER A 163 26.96 17.90 20.22
CA SER A 163 27.34 17.93 21.64
C SER A 163 26.99 16.63 22.37
N ALA A 164 25.79 16.10 22.16
CA ALA A 164 25.35 14.83 22.74
C ALA A 164 26.26 13.66 22.31
N VAL A 165 26.69 13.66 21.04
CA VAL A 165 27.63 12.65 20.51
C VAL A 165 28.99 12.75 21.21
N PHE A 166 29.50 13.95 21.45
CA PHE A 166 30.75 14.14 22.19
C PHE A 166 30.63 13.67 23.64
N PHE A 167 29.55 14.03 24.34
CA PHE A 167 29.33 13.60 25.72
C PHE A 167 29.26 12.09 25.85
N GLN A 168 28.60 11.39 24.92
CA GLN A 168 28.55 9.93 24.94
C GLN A 168 29.87 9.27 24.56
N GLY A 169 30.66 9.93 23.70
CA GLY A 169 32.01 9.50 23.39
C GLY A 169 33.00 9.71 24.53
N GLY A 170 32.61 10.39 25.63
CA GLY A 170 33.54 10.83 26.67
C GLY A 170 34.56 11.87 26.16
N LEU A 171 34.20 12.59 25.10
CA LEU A 171 35.03 13.58 24.45
C LEU A 171 34.72 14.95 25.05
N GLU A 172 35.74 15.81 25.14
CA GLU A 172 35.56 17.17 25.64
C GLU A 172 34.80 18.01 24.61
N TRP A 173 33.63 18.52 24.99
CA TRP A 173 32.83 19.44 24.20
C TRP A 173 32.96 20.86 24.74
N VAL A 174 32.92 21.84 23.82
CA VAL A 174 32.92 23.27 24.12
C VAL A 174 31.76 23.65 25.03
N ARG A 175 32.05 24.39 26.09
CA ARG A 175 31.04 24.75 27.10
C ARG A 175 30.51 26.16 26.97
N SER A 176 31.27 27.07 26.35
CA SER A 176 30.85 28.46 26.19
C SER A 176 30.70 28.85 24.73
N GLU A 177 29.73 29.74 24.49
CA GLU A 177 29.53 30.37 23.19
C GLU A 177 30.81 31.12 22.78
N ASN A 178 31.23 30.94 21.53
CA ASN A 178 32.44 31.51 20.93
C ASN A 178 33.78 30.81 21.22
N GLU A 179 33.81 29.66 21.90
CA GLU A 179 35.02 28.84 21.91
C GLU A 179 35.29 28.26 20.50
N THR A 180 36.57 28.26 20.12
CA THR A 180 37.03 27.69 18.86
C THR A 180 37.33 26.22 19.02
N VAL A 181 36.77 25.38 18.16
CA VAL A 181 37.11 23.96 18.06
C VAL A 181 38.07 23.75 16.90
N GLU A 182 39.09 22.92 17.11
CA GLU A 182 39.98 22.46 16.04
C GLU A 182 39.23 21.47 15.13
N VAL A 183 39.08 21.84 13.87
CA VAL A 183 38.48 21.01 12.82
C VAL A 183 39.58 20.64 11.84
N ILE A 184 39.90 19.35 11.75
CA ILE A 184 40.88 18.84 10.79
C ILE A 184 40.13 18.28 9.58
N THR A 185 40.41 18.86 8.43
CA THR A 185 39.88 18.45 7.12
C THR A 185 41.04 17.96 6.25
N GLU A 186 40.73 17.51 5.04
CA GLU A 186 41.76 17.16 4.04
C GLU A 186 42.67 18.32 3.63
N GLU A 187 42.16 19.56 3.64
CA GLU A 187 42.93 20.74 3.22
C GLU A 187 43.79 21.32 4.34
N GLY A 188 43.52 20.93 5.59
CA GLY A 188 44.28 21.37 6.75
C GLY A 188 43.44 21.49 8.02
N THR A 189 44.07 22.11 9.01
CA THR A 189 43.50 22.37 10.33
C THR A 189 42.90 23.78 10.38
N PHE A 190 41.63 23.87 10.74
CA PHE A 190 40.89 25.13 10.90
C PHE A 190 40.42 25.30 12.34
N GLN A 191 40.48 26.51 12.87
CA GLN A 191 39.84 26.86 14.14
C GLN A 191 38.45 27.42 13.84
N ALA A 192 37.41 26.66 14.12
CA ALA A 192 36.04 27.03 13.84
C ALA A 192 35.34 27.47 15.13
N VAL A 193 34.84 28.71 15.16
CA VAL A 193 34.01 29.22 16.26
C VAL A 193 32.69 28.47 16.28
N VAL A 194 32.31 27.94 17.45
CA VAL A 194 31.02 27.28 17.69
C VAL A 194 29.97 28.35 18.00
N ASN A 195 28.89 28.42 17.22
CA ASN A 195 27.83 29.41 17.39
C ASN A 195 26.44 28.82 17.04
N GLU A 196 25.37 29.40 17.59
CA GLU A 196 23.98 29.02 17.29
C GLU A 196 23.54 29.50 15.89
N GLU A 197 24.04 30.64 15.41
CA GLU A 197 23.74 31.13 14.06
C GLU A 197 24.19 30.14 12.98
N LYS A 198 25.39 29.57 13.14
CA LYS A 198 25.90 28.51 12.27
C LYS A 198 25.02 27.27 12.30
N TYR A 199 24.41 26.97 13.45
CA TYR A 199 23.52 25.84 13.59
C TYR A 199 22.22 26.04 12.82
N ALA A 200 21.65 27.24 12.88
CA ALA A 200 20.47 27.58 12.08
C ALA A 200 20.76 27.42 10.58
N GLU A 201 21.90 27.95 10.11
CA GLU A 201 22.34 27.79 8.72
C GLU A 201 22.58 26.31 8.35
N GLN A 202 23.27 25.56 9.20
CA GLN A 202 23.50 24.13 9.01
C GLN A 202 22.21 23.33 8.96
N ALA A 203 21.25 23.63 9.84
CA ALA A 203 19.96 22.95 9.90
C ALA A 203 19.13 23.22 8.64
N ASP A 204 19.15 24.45 8.13
CA ASP A 204 18.48 24.78 6.87
C ASP A 204 19.19 24.19 5.65
N CYS A 205 20.52 24.18 5.68
CA CYS A 205 21.38 23.50 4.72
C CYS A 205 21.09 21.99 4.67
N TRP A 206 20.89 21.35 5.84
CA TRP A 206 20.53 19.94 5.97
C TRP A 206 19.15 19.63 5.36
N LYS A 207 18.15 20.48 5.64
CA LYS A 207 16.79 20.32 5.10
C LYS A 207 16.75 20.48 3.57
N ARG A 208 17.51 21.45 3.03
CA ARG A 208 17.49 21.77 1.59
C ARG A 208 18.52 20.99 0.77
N GLY A 209 19.44 20.30 1.44
CA GLY A 209 20.64 19.73 0.83
C GLY A 209 21.70 20.81 0.64
N CYS A 210 22.84 20.64 1.31
CA CYS A 210 23.89 21.66 1.47
C CYS A 210 24.63 22.11 0.19
N GLY A 211 24.14 21.75 -1.00
CA GLY A 211 24.79 22.09 -2.26
C GLY A 211 26.17 21.46 -2.45
N CYS A 212 26.64 20.62 -1.52
CA CYS A 212 27.91 19.91 -1.64
C CYS A 212 27.92 19.11 -2.94
N GLU A 213 29.00 19.23 -3.72
CA GLU A 213 29.15 18.57 -5.00
C GLU A 213 28.99 17.04 -4.87
N GLN A 214 29.45 16.46 -3.76
CA GLN A 214 29.25 15.03 -3.47
C GLN A 214 27.76 14.65 -3.22
N ALA A 215 26.93 15.58 -2.73
CA ALA A 215 25.48 15.36 -2.58
C ALA A 215 24.73 15.55 -3.92
N ASN A 216 25.34 16.27 -4.88
CA ASN A 216 24.87 16.39 -6.25
C ASN A 216 25.32 15.20 -7.10
N ASN A 217 24.98 13.98 -6.69
CA ASN A 217 25.18 12.84 -7.58
C ASN A 217 24.15 12.92 -8.73
N PRO A 218 24.57 13.20 -9.97
CA PRO A 218 23.64 13.37 -11.09
C PRO A 218 22.85 12.10 -11.34
N LYS A 219 23.40 10.92 -11.02
CA LYS A 219 22.74 9.63 -11.19
C LYS A 219 21.54 9.50 -10.24
N MET A 220 21.70 9.88 -8.96
CA MET A 220 20.59 9.82 -8.01
C MET A 220 19.48 10.81 -8.36
N ARG A 221 19.82 12.02 -8.84
CA ARG A 221 18.82 12.97 -9.35
C ARG A 221 18.03 12.40 -10.51
N VAL A 222 18.70 11.79 -11.49
CA VAL A 222 18.02 11.13 -12.63
C VAL A 222 17.10 10.00 -12.16
N VAL A 223 17.55 9.18 -11.19
CA VAL A 223 16.72 8.11 -10.62
C VAL A 223 15.48 8.68 -9.93
N PHE A 224 15.61 9.71 -9.10
CA PHE A 224 14.45 10.32 -8.43
C PHE A 224 13.49 10.99 -9.42
N ILE A 225 14.00 11.68 -10.44
CA ILE A 225 13.17 12.27 -11.49
C ILE A 225 12.43 11.17 -12.26
N ALA A 226 13.11 10.07 -12.61
CA ALA A 226 12.47 8.95 -13.28
C ALA A 226 11.36 8.31 -12.44
N ILE A 227 11.58 8.11 -11.14
CA ILE A 227 10.55 7.61 -10.21
C ILE A 227 9.37 8.58 -10.14
N LEU A 228 9.63 9.88 -10.05
CA LEU A 228 8.59 10.91 -10.00
C LEU A 228 7.76 10.92 -11.29
N VAL A 229 8.39 10.80 -12.46
CA VAL A 229 7.69 10.71 -13.75
C VAL A 229 6.83 9.43 -13.81
N ILE A 230 7.30 8.30 -13.30
CA ILE A 230 6.50 7.06 -13.24
C ILE A 230 5.31 7.23 -12.30
N MET A 231 5.49 7.88 -11.14
CA MET A 231 4.40 8.10 -10.19
C MET A 231 3.34 9.07 -10.73
N VAL A 232 3.77 10.21 -11.28
CA VAL A 232 2.86 11.20 -11.88
C VAL A 232 2.19 10.61 -13.12
N GLY A 233 2.93 9.89 -13.96
CA GLY A 233 2.39 9.21 -15.13
C GLY A 233 1.38 8.11 -14.78
N GLY A 234 1.67 7.30 -13.75
CA GLY A 234 0.78 6.25 -13.27
C GLY A 234 -0.51 6.81 -12.68
N LEU A 235 -0.40 7.79 -11.78
CA LEU A 235 -1.57 8.46 -11.18
C LEU A 235 -2.40 9.22 -12.24
N GLY A 236 -1.73 9.86 -13.20
CA GLY A 236 -2.38 10.54 -14.32
C GLY A 236 -3.14 9.58 -15.22
N TRP A 237 -2.55 8.42 -15.55
CA TRP A 237 -3.19 7.40 -16.38
C TRP A 237 -4.41 6.78 -15.69
N ASP A 238 -4.32 6.45 -14.40
CA ASP A 238 -5.46 5.89 -13.65
C ASP A 238 -6.60 6.90 -13.53
N SER A 239 -6.29 8.18 -13.29
CA SER A 239 -7.29 9.26 -13.24
C SER A 239 -7.97 9.46 -14.59
N LEU A 240 -7.19 9.46 -15.68
CA LEU A 240 -7.71 9.57 -17.04
C LEU A 240 -8.58 8.37 -17.41
N LYS A 241 -8.15 7.16 -17.04
CA LYS A 241 -8.92 5.93 -17.27
C LYS A 241 -10.25 5.97 -16.54
N PHE A 242 -10.27 6.39 -15.27
CA PHE A 242 -11.50 6.51 -14.50
C PHE A 242 -12.45 7.58 -15.07
N ALA A 243 -11.91 8.72 -15.50
CA ALA A 243 -12.69 9.74 -16.20
C ALA A 243 -13.25 9.21 -17.52
N TRP A 244 -12.46 8.45 -18.27
CA TRP A 244 -12.91 7.86 -19.53
C TRP A 244 -13.99 6.81 -19.33
N GLU A 245 -13.90 5.99 -18.27
CA GLU A 245 -14.94 5.02 -17.90
C GLU A 245 -16.25 5.72 -17.47
N LYS A 246 -16.17 6.88 -16.80
CA LYS A 246 -17.37 7.69 -16.50
C LYS A 246 -18.00 8.29 -17.77
N VAL A 247 -17.19 8.79 -18.69
CA VAL A 247 -17.68 9.42 -19.93
C VAL A 247 -18.27 8.40 -20.89
N LYS A 248 -17.66 7.21 -21.04
CA LYS A 248 -18.19 6.13 -21.90
C LYS A 248 -19.42 5.43 -21.31
N GLY A 249 -19.71 5.65 -20.04
CA GLY A 249 -20.78 4.95 -19.34
C GLY A 249 -20.48 3.46 -19.14
N LYS A 250 -21.25 2.82 -18.26
CA LYS A 250 -21.12 1.37 -18.03
C LYS A 250 -21.81 0.62 -19.17
N LYS A 251 -21.02 -0.17 -19.90
CA LYS A 251 -21.53 -1.12 -20.91
C LYS A 251 -22.57 -2.04 -20.25
N PRO A 252 -23.85 -2.03 -20.69
CA PRO A 252 -24.86 -2.91 -20.11
C PRO A 252 -24.45 -4.38 -20.31
N SER A 253 -24.91 -5.29 -19.46
CA SER A 253 -24.57 -6.70 -19.61
C SER A 253 -25.45 -7.38 -20.67
N LYS A 254 -24.87 -8.33 -21.43
CA LYS A 254 -25.63 -9.16 -22.41
C LYS A 254 -26.56 -10.16 -21.73
N HIS A 255 -26.33 -10.44 -20.45
CA HIS A 255 -27.03 -11.45 -19.67
C HIS A 255 -27.82 -10.80 -18.55
N VAL A 256 -28.87 -11.47 -18.09
CA VAL A 256 -29.58 -11.05 -16.89
C VAL A 256 -28.66 -11.28 -15.70
N GLU A 257 -28.43 -10.22 -14.95
CA GLU A 257 -27.62 -10.23 -13.74
C GLU A 257 -28.48 -9.99 -12.51
N CYS A 258 -28.03 -10.50 -11.36
CA CYS A 258 -28.64 -10.16 -10.08
C CYS A 258 -28.28 -8.72 -9.66
N LYS A 259 -28.85 -8.24 -8.54
CA LYS A 259 -28.55 -6.91 -7.99
C LYS A 259 -27.06 -6.65 -7.69
N LYS A 260 -26.25 -7.72 -7.56
CA LYS A 260 -24.81 -7.67 -7.35
C LYS A 260 -23.98 -7.79 -8.64
N GLY A 261 -24.61 -7.86 -9.82
CA GLY A 261 -23.93 -8.00 -11.10
C GLY A 261 -23.51 -9.43 -11.45
N HIS A 262 -24.03 -10.45 -10.78
CA HIS A 262 -23.67 -11.84 -11.10
C HIS A 262 -24.62 -12.42 -12.14
N ARG A 263 -24.06 -13.21 -13.08
CA ARG A 263 -24.83 -13.90 -14.13
C ARG A 263 -25.81 -14.91 -13.52
N MET A 264 -27.05 -14.86 -13.98
CA MET A 264 -28.07 -15.86 -13.67
C MET A 264 -27.83 -17.15 -14.47
N THR A 265 -27.89 -18.29 -13.78
CA THR A 265 -27.77 -19.64 -14.34
C THR A 265 -29.10 -20.37 -14.25
N GLU A 266 -29.44 -21.13 -15.29
CA GLU A 266 -30.61 -22.00 -15.25
C GLU A 266 -30.34 -23.20 -14.34
N VAL A 267 -31.27 -23.47 -13.43
CA VAL A 267 -31.22 -24.61 -12.51
C VAL A 267 -32.49 -25.44 -12.67
N LYS A 268 -32.46 -26.69 -12.19
CA LYS A 268 -33.68 -27.50 -12.09
C LYS A 268 -34.70 -26.76 -11.21
N MET A 269 -35.96 -26.77 -11.64
CA MET A 269 -37.04 -26.03 -10.98
C MET A 269 -37.14 -26.42 -9.51
N ALA A 270 -36.94 -25.45 -8.62
CA ALA A 270 -36.98 -25.66 -7.18
C ALA A 270 -38.26 -25.03 -6.62
N TYR A 271 -39.22 -25.86 -6.22
CA TYR A 271 -40.53 -25.42 -5.72
C TYR A 271 -40.46 -24.68 -4.37
N SER A 272 -39.40 -24.90 -3.59
CA SER A 272 -39.17 -24.27 -2.29
C SER A 272 -38.67 -22.82 -2.38
N HIS A 273 -38.21 -22.39 -3.56
CA HIS A 273 -37.66 -21.06 -3.78
C HIS A 273 -38.74 -20.12 -4.33
N HIS A 274 -38.65 -18.85 -3.96
CA HIS A 274 -39.60 -17.81 -4.36
C HIS A 274 -38.90 -16.81 -5.27
N CYS A 275 -39.59 -16.34 -6.30
CA CYS A 275 -39.01 -15.36 -7.21
C CYS A 275 -38.89 -13.98 -6.55
N ASP A 276 -37.70 -13.40 -6.53
CA ASP A 276 -37.45 -12.08 -5.90
C ASP A 276 -38.10 -10.89 -6.64
N VAL A 277 -38.64 -11.12 -7.84
CA VAL A 277 -39.28 -10.08 -8.65
C VAL A 277 -40.80 -10.10 -8.50
N CYS A 278 -41.42 -11.28 -8.50
CA CYS A 278 -42.88 -11.42 -8.47
C CYS A 278 -43.44 -12.18 -7.26
N GLY A 279 -42.60 -12.75 -6.39
CA GLY A 279 -43.01 -13.53 -5.23
C GLY A 279 -43.57 -14.92 -5.54
N ALA A 280 -43.71 -15.31 -6.81
CA ALA A 280 -44.26 -16.62 -7.18
C ALA A 280 -43.37 -17.77 -6.69
N ALA A 281 -44.01 -18.83 -6.17
CA ALA A 281 -43.33 -20.07 -5.80
C ALA A 281 -42.85 -20.83 -7.04
N GLY A 282 -41.64 -21.39 -6.95
CA GLY A 282 -40.98 -22.09 -8.04
C GLY A 282 -40.08 -21.19 -8.89
N THR A 283 -38.77 -21.37 -8.77
CA THR A 283 -37.76 -20.63 -9.56
C THR A 283 -36.96 -21.58 -10.45
N THR A 284 -36.60 -21.10 -11.64
CA THR A 284 -35.81 -21.87 -12.63
C THR A 284 -34.45 -21.22 -12.91
N TYR A 285 -34.23 -19.99 -12.44
CA TYR A 285 -32.97 -19.27 -12.60
C TYR A 285 -32.47 -18.83 -11.23
N GLN A 286 -31.21 -19.13 -10.92
CA GLN A 286 -30.56 -18.76 -9.66
C GLN A 286 -29.21 -18.11 -9.94
N CYS A 287 -28.73 -17.30 -9.00
CA CYS A 287 -27.45 -16.61 -9.16
C CYS A 287 -26.27 -17.60 -9.08
N GLY A 288 -25.43 -17.66 -10.13
CA GLY A 288 -24.33 -18.63 -10.20
C GLY A 288 -23.23 -18.48 -9.13
N GLN A 289 -23.15 -17.32 -8.46
CA GLN A 289 -22.18 -17.05 -7.38
C GLN A 289 -22.75 -17.23 -5.96
N GLY A 290 -23.86 -17.96 -5.82
CA GLY A 290 -24.42 -18.29 -4.50
C GLY A 290 -25.08 -17.12 -3.76
N CYS A 291 -25.52 -16.08 -4.50
CA CYS A 291 -26.44 -15.11 -3.91
C CYS A 291 -27.84 -15.72 -3.85
N ASN A 292 -28.58 -15.43 -2.79
CA ASN A 292 -30.00 -15.76 -2.68
C ASN A 292 -30.80 -14.78 -3.55
N TYR A 293 -30.66 -14.91 -4.87
CA TYR A 293 -31.40 -14.16 -5.85
C TYR A 293 -31.90 -15.12 -6.93
N ASP A 294 -33.20 -15.34 -6.94
CA ASP A 294 -33.89 -16.36 -7.70
C ASP A 294 -35.00 -15.75 -8.57
N MET A 295 -35.10 -16.21 -9.82
CA MET A 295 -36.07 -15.72 -10.79
C MET A 295 -36.88 -16.87 -11.40
N CYS A 296 -38.19 -16.65 -11.52
CA CYS A 296 -39.04 -17.52 -12.31
C CYS A 296 -38.80 -17.31 -13.82
N LYS A 297 -39.21 -18.28 -14.64
CA LYS A 297 -39.02 -18.26 -16.10
C LYS A 297 -39.66 -17.04 -16.79
N LYS A 298 -40.78 -16.54 -16.27
CA LYS A 298 -41.47 -15.36 -16.82
C LYS A 298 -40.65 -14.09 -16.59
N CYS A 299 -40.29 -13.80 -15.34
CA CYS A 299 -39.47 -12.63 -14.98
C CYS A 299 -38.10 -12.65 -15.66
N TYR A 300 -37.48 -13.83 -15.79
CA TYR A 300 -36.18 -13.94 -16.48
C TYR A 300 -36.28 -13.56 -17.97
N LYS A 301 -37.32 -14.01 -18.68
CA LYS A 301 -37.53 -13.66 -20.09
C LYS A 301 -37.74 -12.16 -20.29
N GLU A 302 -38.49 -11.51 -19.41
CA GLU A 302 -38.69 -10.06 -19.44
C GLU A 302 -37.41 -9.28 -19.17
N ALA A 303 -36.67 -9.65 -18.11
CA ALA A 303 -35.38 -9.07 -17.80
C ALA A 303 -34.37 -9.26 -18.95
N LYS A 304 -34.38 -10.43 -19.60
CA LYS A 304 -33.53 -10.72 -20.76
C LYS A 304 -33.88 -9.84 -21.96
N LYS A 305 -35.16 -9.57 -22.21
CA LYS A 305 -35.59 -8.65 -23.26
C LYS A 305 -35.11 -7.22 -22.98
N LYS A 306 -35.24 -6.74 -21.73
CA LYS A 306 -34.74 -5.42 -21.31
C LYS A 306 -33.23 -5.30 -21.45
N ALA A 307 -32.47 -6.29 -20.98
CA ALA A 307 -31.01 -6.33 -21.12
C ALA A 307 -30.58 -6.33 -22.59
N LYS A 308 -31.27 -7.08 -23.47
CA LYS A 308 -30.99 -7.09 -24.91
C LYS A 308 -31.32 -5.74 -25.58
N ALA A 309 -32.39 -5.07 -25.18
CA ALA A 309 -32.75 -3.75 -25.69
C ALA A 309 -31.70 -2.69 -25.28
N ALA A 310 -31.33 -2.65 -23.99
CA ALA A 310 -30.29 -1.77 -23.48
C ALA A 310 -28.93 -2.02 -24.16
N TRP A 311 -28.58 -3.28 -24.39
CA TRP A 311 -27.38 -3.63 -25.16
C TRP A 311 -27.43 -3.11 -26.59
N LYS A 312 -28.56 -3.26 -27.28
CA LYS A 312 -28.72 -2.79 -28.66
C LYS A 312 -28.60 -1.27 -28.75
N GLU A 313 -29.27 -0.54 -27.86
CA GLU A 313 -29.17 0.92 -27.77
C GLU A 313 -27.72 1.37 -27.49
N TRP A 314 -27.01 0.65 -26.62
CA TRP A 314 -25.60 0.93 -26.35
C TRP A 314 -24.71 0.71 -27.58
N VAL A 315 -24.91 -0.39 -28.33
CA VAL A 315 -24.18 -0.66 -29.58
C VAL A 315 -24.49 0.38 -30.66
N GLU A 316 -25.71 0.92 -30.70
CA GLU A 316 -26.07 2.00 -31.62
C GLU A 316 -25.37 3.33 -31.27
N LYS A 317 -25.14 3.61 -29.98
CA LYS A 317 -24.39 4.78 -29.51
C LYS A 317 -22.86 4.63 -29.60
N HIS A 318 -22.36 3.40 -29.64
CA HIS A 318 -20.92 3.07 -29.64
C HIS A 318 -20.56 2.12 -30.80
N PRO A 319 -20.55 2.60 -32.06
CA PRO A 319 -20.22 1.78 -33.23
C PRO A 319 -18.80 1.21 -33.18
N GLU A 320 -17.85 1.87 -32.50
CA GLU A 320 -16.46 1.43 -32.33
C GLU A 320 -16.33 0.07 -31.61
N ASP A 321 -17.29 -0.28 -30.76
CA ASP A 321 -17.26 -1.56 -30.03
C ASP A 321 -17.83 -2.72 -30.85
N LYS A 322 -18.56 -2.43 -31.94
CA LYS A 322 -19.06 -3.46 -32.86
C LYS A 322 -17.95 -4.06 -33.71
N GLU A 323 -16.94 -3.27 -34.08
CA GLU A 323 -15.77 -3.76 -34.83
C GLU A 323 -14.88 -4.66 -33.98
N LYS A 324 -14.69 -4.31 -32.70
CA LYS A 324 -13.96 -5.16 -31.75
C LYS A 324 -14.64 -6.51 -31.56
N GLU A 325 -15.96 -6.54 -31.41
CA GLU A 325 -16.70 -7.81 -31.24
C GLU A 325 -16.61 -8.70 -32.49
N LYS A 326 -16.60 -8.13 -33.70
CA LYS A 326 -16.36 -8.89 -34.92
C LYS A 326 -14.95 -9.48 -34.98
N LYS A 327 -13.94 -8.71 -34.57
CA LYS A 327 -12.55 -9.14 -34.54
C LYS A 327 -12.31 -10.27 -33.53
N ASP A 328 -12.87 -10.14 -32.32
CA ASP A 328 -12.77 -11.17 -31.28
C ASP A 328 -13.49 -12.47 -31.68
N LYS A 329 -14.54 -12.37 -32.51
CA LYS A 329 -15.24 -13.55 -33.03
C LYS A 329 -14.47 -14.24 -34.15
N SER A 330 -13.86 -13.49 -35.07
CA SER A 330 -13.05 -14.07 -36.15
C SER A 330 -11.80 -14.78 -35.62
N GLU A 331 -11.20 -14.32 -34.53
CA GLU A 331 -10.02 -14.98 -33.94
C GLU A 331 -10.36 -16.27 -33.17
N LYS A 332 -11.64 -16.58 -32.95
CA LYS A 332 -12.07 -17.74 -32.14
C LYS A 332 -12.66 -18.90 -32.95
N ASP A 333 -13.00 -18.65 -34.21
CA ASP A 333 -13.55 -19.66 -35.12
C ASP A 333 -12.44 -20.39 -35.92
N ASP A 334 -11.15 -20.00 -35.79
CA ASP A 334 -10.01 -20.59 -36.52
C ASP A 334 -9.22 -21.68 -35.72
N ASP A 335 -9.61 -22.01 -34.48
CA ASP A 335 -8.86 -22.94 -33.59
C ASP A 335 -9.65 -24.21 -33.16
N ASP A 336 -10.85 -24.47 -33.70
CA ASP A 336 -11.73 -25.58 -33.26
C ASP A 336 -12.13 -26.56 -34.41
N ASP A 337 -11.31 -26.68 -35.46
CA ASP A 337 -11.56 -27.56 -36.63
C ASP A 337 -10.71 -28.85 -36.64
N GLU A 338 -10.41 -29.41 -35.46
CA GLU A 338 -9.70 -30.71 -35.36
C GLU A 338 -10.21 -31.64 -34.23
N LYS A 339 -11.52 -31.73 -33.93
CA LYS A 339 -12.00 -32.91 -33.16
C LYS A 339 -13.50 -33.22 -33.13
N GLU A 340 -14.12 -33.67 -34.22
CA GLU A 340 -15.23 -34.63 -34.07
C GLU A 340 -15.44 -35.52 -35.31
N SER A 341 -14.83 -36.71 -35.29
CA SER A 341 -15.23 -37.83 -36.12
C SER A 341 -16.25 -38.70 -35.36
N THR A 342 -17.47 -38.72 -35.88
CA THR A 342 -18.30 -39.92 -36.08
C THR A 342 -18.92 -40.59 -34.84
N LYS A 343 -20.23 -40.40 -34.66
CA LYS A 343 -21.12 -41.50 -34.25
C LYS A 343 -22.53 -41.31 -34.81
N GLY A 344 -22.97 -42.30 -35.58
CA GLY A 344 -24.16 -42.27 -36.39
C GLY A 344 -25.49 -42.51 -35.68
N GLU A 345 -26.51 -42.32 -36.52
CA GLU A 345 -27.94 -42.64 -36.48
C GLU A 345 -28.37 -43.82 -35.60
N THR A 346 -29.58 -43.73 -35.02
CA THR A 346 -30.83 -44.29 -35.63
C THR A 346 -32.06 -44.01 -34.73
N ASP A 347 -33.15 -43.58 -35.40
CA ASP A 347 -34.59 -43.93 -35.24
C ASP A 347 -35.28 -43.95 -33.85
N ALA A 348 -36.60 -43.78 -33.68
CA ALA A 348 -37.72 -43.27 -34.47
C ALA A 348 -38.96 -43.26 -33.53
N GLU A 349 -39.99 -42.53 -33.97
CA GLU A 349 -41.43 -42.80 -33.80
C GLU A 349 -42.27 -42.34 -32.57
N SER A 350 -43.25 -41.49 -32.92
CA SER A 350 -44.69 -41.44 -32.54
C SER A 350 -45.14 -41.33 -31.07
N LYS A 351 -46.02 -40.34 -30.76
CA LYS A 351 -47.49 -40.42 -30.97
C LYS A 351 -48.27 -39.20 -30.37
N SER A 352 -49.11 -38.61 -31.22
CA SER A 352 -50.44 -37.96 -31.06
C SER A 352 -50.93 -37.23 -29.76
N GLU A 353 -51.54 -36.06 -30.03
CA GLU A 353 -52.53 -35.17 -29.34
C GLU A 353 -53.77 -35.87 -28.67
N PRO A 354 -54.79 -35.19 -28.03
CA PRO A 354 -55.19 -33.76 -28.08
C PRO A 354 -55.79 -33.06 -26.81
N GLU A 355 -56.01 -31.75 -26.97
CA GLU A 355 -57.05 -30.82 -26.44
C GLU A 355 -57.42 -30.70 -24.94
N SER A 356 -57.42 -29.47 -24.42
CA SER A 356 -58.69 -28.73 -24.12
C SER A 356 -58.50 -27.33 -23.51
N THR A 357 -59.47 -26.50 -23.87
CA THR A 357 -59.79 -25.08 -23.67
C THR A 357 -60.06 -24.68 -22.21
N LYS A 358 -59.70 -23.46 -21.79
CA LYS A 358 -60.63 -22.57 -21.05
C LYS A 358 -60.19 -21.10 -20.98
N GLU A 359 -61.10 -20.23 -21.39
CA GLU A 359 -61.10 -18.77 -21.28
C GLU A 359 -61.34 -18.28 -19.83
N GLY A 360 -60.94 -17.03 -19.55
CA GLY A 360 -61.33 -16.29 -18.36
C GLY A 360 -60.81 -14.85 -18.39
N ALA A 361 -61.73 -13.90 -18.31
CA ALA A 361 -61.58 -12.48 -18.65
C ALA A 361 -61.34 -11.53 -17.45
N ALA A 362 -60.90 -10.31 -17.81
CA ALA A 362 -61.21 -8.99 -17.22
C ALA A 362 -60.71 -8.56 -15.81
N SER A 363 -59.98 -7.43 -15.79
CA SER A 363 -60.23 -6.14 -15.05
C SER A 363 -58.85 -5.45 -14.84
N SER A 364 -58.52 -4.29 -15.43
CA SER A 364 -58.98 -2.88 -15.28
C SER A 364 -58.52 -2.17 -13.99
N GLY A 365 -57.74 -1.10 -14.16
CA GLY A 365 -57.43 -0.04 -13.17
C GLY A 365 -55.93 0.26 -13.10
N LYS A 366 -55.31 1.40 -13.46
CA LYS A 366 -55.61 2.85 -13.62
C LYS A 366 -54.72 3.65 -12.64
N ALA A 367 -53.82 4.48 -13.22
CA ALA A 367 -53.24 5.74 -12.73
C ALA A 367 -52.35 5.68 -11.45
N ALA A 368 -51.48 6.62 -11.07
CA ALA A 368 -50.95 7.92 -11.53
C ALA A 368 -49.69 8.16 -10.63
N SER A 369 -48.51 8.55 -11.15
CA SER A 369 -47.95 9.93 -11.23
C SER A 369 -47.48 10.56 -9.90
N GLU A 370 -46.48 11.46 -10.05
CA GLU A 370 -45.89 12.43 -9.09
C GLU A 370 -44.67 11.90 -8.31
N ALA A 371 -43.42 12.37 -8.51
CA ALA A 371 -42.83 13.72 -8.64
C ALA A 371 -42.72 14.47 -7.30
N GLU A 372 -41.46 14.73 -6.88
CA GLU A 372 -40.92 15.90 -6.16
C GLU A 372 -39.43 15.56 -5.85
N GLN A 373 -38.40 16.35 -6.22
CA GLN A 373 -38.00 17.70 -5.76
C GLN A 373 -37.90 17.76 -4.22
N ASP A 374 -36.94 18.33 -3.52
CA ASP A 374 -35.69 19.06 -3.70
C ASP A 374 -34.95 18.85 -2.35
N ASP A 375 -33.63 19.05 -2.23
CA ASP A 375 -33.10 19.86 -1.11
C ASP A 375 -31.62 20.22 -1.32
N GLU A 376 -31.39 21.52 -1.39
CA GLU A 376 -30.11 22.21 -1.32
C GLU A 376 -29.62 22.33 0.14
N GLY A 377 -28.31 22.37 0.33
CA GLY A 377 -27.68 22.88 1.55
C GLY A 377 -26.16 22.71 1.44
N LYS A 378 -25.40 23.69 0.92
CA LYS A 378 -25.02 24.99 1.50
C LYS A 378 -24.32 24.84 2.86
N GLY A 379 -23.03 25.19 2.89
CA GLY A 379 -22.21 25.22 4.09
C GLY A 379 -20.75 25.58 3.80
N GLU A 380 -20.53 26.86 3.46
CA GLU A 380 -19.25 27.55 3.61
C GLU A 380 -18.81 27.53 5.08
N GLU A 381 -17.51 27.40 5.35
CA GLU A 381 -16.85 28.40 6.22
C GLU A 381 -15.33 28.36 6.05
N ALA A 382 -14.81 29.50 5.60
CA ALA A 382 -13.42 29.86 5.62
C ALA A 382 -13.01 30.30 7.04
N LYS A 383 -11.78 30.00 7.43
CA LYS A 383 -11.08 30.82 8.44
C LYS A 383 -9.58 30.89 8.13
N SER A 384 -9.24 31.95 7.41
CA SER A 384 -7.91 32.55 7.35
C SER A 384 -7.59 33.19 8.71
N GLY A 385 -6.41 32.88 9.26
CA GLY A 385 -5.85 33.52 10.44
C GLY A 385 -4.42 33.96 10.13
N GLU A 386 -4.33 35.20 9.69
CA GLU A 386 -3.13 36.01 9.45
C GLU A 386 -2.53 36.44 10.80
N GLY A 387 -1.19 36.47 10.90
CA GLY A 387 -0.47 36.91 12.09
C GLY A 387 0.98 37.20 11.77
N ALA A 388 1.24 38.43 11.35
CA ALA A 388 2.56 38.98 11.07
C ALA A 388 3.13 39.79 12.26
N ALA A 389 4.47 39.81 12.31
CA ALA A 389 5.36 40.91 12.71
C ALA A 389 5.47 41.39 14.18
N ALA A 390 6.73 41.41 14.66
CA ALA A 390 7.48 42.55 15.24
C ALA A 390 8.56 41.96 16.18
N GLU A 391 9.84 41.94 15.81
CA GLU A 391 10.84 43.02 16.01
C GLU A 391 10.88 43.58 17.45
N GLY A 392 12.02 43.31 18.09
CA GLY A 392 12.50 43.82 19.36
C GLY A 392 13.95 43.38 19.53
#